data_AF-A0A7S2BJ92-F1
#
_entry.id   AF-A0A7S2BJ92-F1
#
_cell.length_a   1.000
_cell.length_b   1.000
_cell.length_c   1.000
_cell.angle_alpha   90.00
_cell.angle_beta   90.00
_cell.angle_gamma   90.00
#
_symmetry.space_group_name_H-M   'P 1'
#
loop_
_entity.id
_entity.type
_entity.pdbx_description
1 polymer ?
#
loop_
_entity_poly.entity_id
_entity_poly.type
_entity_poly.pdbx_seq_one_letter_code
_entity_poly.pdbx_strand_id
1 'polypeptide(L)'
;MFGLGDPTRSREDAEGSLPARNEPLLPRSASFGAHKSRLDMLKDAWAHYSPSAQLLRVCASEVSAVKTACVSAAVACLTIGFLGVLNPFSVVSLLHYLTCLYLVACASLAVVMEVDAPLFEPLRRWVGCWVRGLTRLRGRGVLYIVIGMQTAGLGDPLAVASGLLSLGAGAACFVSLPSRETADAHAGELPEQAGSPDGEVPRIAFRRRVLFGMERMDSSELVALSLELGLRLDARARAAALAMLDPHQDGSIEEETFIVWFQQQQQAQPPLLPP
;
A
#
# COMPACT_ATOMS: atom_id res chain seq x y z
N MET A 1 -63.74 -36.36 -3.13
CA MET A 1 -63.94 -36.62 -1.69
C MET A 1 -63.12 -37.85 -1.33
N PHE A 2 -62.62 -37.91 -0.08
CA PHE A 2 -61.67 -38.88 0.49
C PHE A 2 -60.20 -38.60 0.14
N GLY A 3 -59.28 -38.51 1.10
CA GLY A 3 -59.37 -38.63 2.55
C GLY A 3 -57.95 -38.59 3.10
N LEU A 4 -57.70 -37.72 4.09
CA LEU A 4 -56.46 -37.70 4.85
C LEU A 4 -56.27 -39.03 5.58
N GLY A 5 -55.07 -39.59 5.48
CA GLY A 5 -54.59 -40.66 6.34
C GLY A 5 -53.34 -40.20 7.07
N ASP A 6 -53.50 -39.92 8.36
CA ASP A 6 -52.42 -40.00 9.35
C ASP A 6 -52.64 -41.34 10.07
N PRO A 7 -51.62 -42.18 10.23
CA PRO A 7 -51.25 -42.48 11.63
C PRO A 7 -49.78 -42.84 11.84
N THR A 8 -49.21 -42.21 12.88
CA THR A 8 -48.44 -42.85 13.96
C THR A 8 -47.74 -44.18 13.63
N ARG A 9 -46.40 -44.15 13.54
CA ARG A 9 -45.59 -45.34 13.78
C ARG A 9 -44.40 -45.02 14.67
N SER A 10 -44.59 -45.37 15.93
CA SER A 10 -43.59 -45.50 16.99
C SER A 10 -42.48 -46.48 16.60
N ARG A 11 -41.23 -46.13 16.92
CA ARG A 11 -40.06 -47.02 17.03
C ARG A 11 -39.03 -46.29 17.89
N GLU A 12 -39.08 -46.45 19.21
CA GLU A 12 -38.31 -47.44 19.97
C GLU A 12 -36.83 -47.54 19.55
N ASP A 13 -36.01 -46.90 20.37
CA ASP A 13 -34.82 -47.43 21.03
C ASP A 13 -33.72 -48.07 20.17
N ALA A 14 -32.63 -47.32 20.03
CA ALA A 14 -31.29 -47.90 19.94
C ALA A 14 -30.29 -46.93 20.59
N GLU A 15 -29.86 -47.30 21.79
CA GLU A 15 -28.62 -46.85 22.41
C GLU A 15 -27.47 -46.88 21.40
N GLY A 16 -26.80 -45.75 21.23
CA GLY A 16 -25.62 -45.61 20.39
C GLY A 16 -24.70 -44.57 21.01
N SER A 17 -23.69 -45.07 21.72
CA SER A 17 -22.59 -44.36 22.36
C SER A 17 -22.28 -42.96 21.83
N LEU A 18 -22.31 -41.97 22.74
CA LEU A 18 -21.70 -40.67 22.52
C LEU A 18 -20.18 -40.86 22.34
N PRO A 19 -19.58 -40.50 21.20
CA PRO A 19 -18.14 -40.40 21.11
C PRO A 19 -17.70 -39.25 22.02
N ALA A 20 -16.81 -39.56 22.96
CA ALA A 20 -16.13 -38.59 23.80
C ALA A 20 -15.62 -37.44 22.93
N ARG A 21 -16.20 -36.25 23.16
CA ARG A 21 -15.82 -35.01 22.51
C ARG A 21 -14.41 -34.68 22.99
N ASN A 22 -13.41 -35.09 22.20
CA ASN A 22 -12.05 -34.62 22.35
C ASN A 22 -12.05 -33.12 22.09
N GLU A 23 -12.23 -32.34 23.15
CA GLU A 23 -11.86 -30.93 23.12
C GLU A 23 -10.35 -30.88 22.90
N PRO A 24 -9.86 -30.29 21.80
CA PRO A 24 -8.45 -30.02 21.68
C PRO A 24 -8.09 -29.06 22.81
N LEU A 25 -7.30 -29.57 23.76
CA LEU A 25 -6.62 -28.77 24.76
C LEU A 25 -5.84 -27.68 24.04
N LEU A 26 -6.43 -26.48 23.96
CA LEU A 26 -5.75 -25.30 23.49
C LEU A 26 -4.51 -25.11 24.38
N PRO A 27 -3.29 -25.05 23.81
CA PRO A 27 -2.09 -24.85 24.59
C PRO A 27 -2.14 -23.45 25.24
N ARG A 28 -2.58 -23.41 26.50
CA ARG A 28 -2.48 -22.25 27.40
C ARG A 28 -1.02 -22.05 27.83
N SER A 29 -0.12 -21.75 26.90
CA SER A 29 1.27 -21.35 27.22
C SER A 29 2.08 -20.83 26.03
N ALA A 30 1.45 -20.20 25.03
CA ALA A 30 2.16 -19.61 23.88
C ALA A 30 2.25 -18.07 23.90
N SER A 31 2.01 -17.38 25.02
CA SER A 31 1.90 -15.91 25.02
C SER A 31 3.15 -15.12 25.44
N PHE A 32 4.27 -15.77 25.78
CA PHE A 32 5.50 -15.03 26.17
C PHE A 32 6.72 -15.24 25.27
N GLY A 33 6.74 -16.26 24.40
CA GLY A 33 7.86 -16.53 23.47
C GLY A 33 7.85 -15.66 22.20
N ALA A 34 6.67 -15.28 21.70
CA ALA A 34 6.54 -14.49 20.48
C ALA A 34 7.05 -13.04 20.62
N HIS A 35 7.09 -12.52 21.85
CA HIS A 35 7.50 -11.13 22.09
C HIS A 35 9.03 -10.96 22.05
N LYS A 36 9.78 -11.98 22.48
CA LYS A 36 11.25 -11.98 22.43
C LYS A 36 11.75 -12.16 20.99
N SER A 37 11.10 -13.07 20.24
CA SER A 37 11.36 -13.25 18.80
C SER A 37 11.11 -11.96 17.99
N ARG A 38 10.04 -11.20 18.26
CA ARG A 38 9.81 -9.90 17.58
C ARG A 38 10.85 -8.84 17.91
N LEU A 39 11.31 -8.78 19.16
CA LEU A 39 12.33 -7.81 19.57
C LEU A 39 13.70 -8.12 18.96
N ASP A 40 14.06 -9.40 18.88
CA ASP A 40 15.30 -9.82 18.25
C ASP A 40 15.24 -9.63 16.72
N MET A 41 14.08 -9.90 16.09
CA MET A 41 13.85 -9.59 14.66
C MET A 41 13.88 -8.09 14.37
N LEU A 42 13.37 -7.25 15.29
CA LEU A 42 13.44 -5.79 15.19
C LEU A 42 14.87 -5.28 15.38
N LYS A 43 15.66 -5.89 16.28
CA LYS A 43 17.08 -5.56 16.48
C LYS A 43 17.93 -5.94 15.27
N ASP A 44 17.71 -7.11 14.70
CA ASP A 44 18.40 -7.55 13.48
C ASP A 44 17.99 -6.69 12.27
N ALA A 45 16.70 -6.33 12.16
CA ALA A 45 16.23 -5.39 11.15
C ALA A 45 16.88 -4.02 11.34
N TRP A 46 17.02 -3.52 12.58
CA TRP A 46 17.71 -2.26 12.90
C TRP A 46 19.22 -2.30 12.61
N ALA A 47 19.89 -3.42 12.90
CA ALA A 47 21.32 -3.59 12.67
C ALA A 47 21.69 -3.55 11.18
N HIS A 48 20.78 -4.00 10.31
CA HIS A 48 20.92 -3.87 8.85
C HIS A 48 20.33 -2.56 8.29
N TYR A 49 19.68 -1.76 9.12
CA TYR A 49 19.06 -0.50 8.75
C TYR A 49 20.07 0.65 8.82
N SER A 50 20.97 0.71 7.85
CA SER A 50 21.80 1.89 7.65
C SER A 50 20.93 3.03 7.09
N PRO A 51 20.63 4.10 7.86
CA PRO A 51 19.79 5.21 7.39
C PRO A 51 20.41 5.92 6.17
N SER A 52 21.75 5.89 6.04
CA SER A 52 22.46 6.44 4.89
C SER A 52 22.30 5.58 3.63
N ALA A 53 22.25 4.26 3.75
CA ALA A 53 22.04 3.36 2.61
C ALA A 53 20.63 3.47 2.01
N GLN A 54 19.61 3.72 2.83
CA GLN A 54 18.25 3.95 2.34
C GLN A 54 18.09 5.32 1.68
N LEU A 55 18.70 6.37 2.24
CA LEU A 55 18.73 7.69 1.59
C LEU A 55 19.38 7.60 0.20
N LEU A 56 20.47 6.84 0.07
CA LEU A 56 21.14 6.61 -1.22
C LEU A 56 20.27 5.82 -2.22
N ARG A 57 19.53 4.79 -1.79
CA ARG A 57 18.58 4.07 -2.66
C ARG A 57 17.40 4.95 -3.08
N VAL A 58 16.94 5.82 -2.17
CA VAL A 58 15.92 6.82 -2.44
C VAL A 58 16.42 7.92 -3.37
N CYS A 59 17.71 8.00 -3.71
CA CYS A 59 18.30 9.00 -4.62
C CYS A 59 18.58 8.49 -6.07
N ALA A 60 18.44 7.20 -6.37
CA ALA A 60 18.99 6.59 -7.60
C ALA A 60 18.04 6.49 -8.83
N SER A 61 16.79 6.97 -8.78
CA SER A 61 15.80 6.87 -9.89
C SER A 61 15.12 8.23 -10.19
N GLU A 62 14.47 8.48 -11.32
CA GLU A 62 13.74 9.76 -11.49
C GLU A 62 12.58 9.92 -10.47
N VAL A 63 12.01 8.79 -10.02
CA VAL A 63 11.05 8.70 -8.92
C VAL A 63 11.68 9.09 -7.56
N SER A 64 13.01 9.03 -7.47
CA SER A 64 13.81 9.43 -6.31
C SER A 64 13.84 10.93 -6.06
N ALA A 65 13.84 11.76 -7.09
CA ALA A 65 13.91 13.21 -6.93
C ALA A 65 12.64 13.77 -6.27
N VAL A 66 11.48 13.27 -6.67
CA VAL A 66 10.19 13.64 -6.07
C VAL A 66 10.11 13.15 -4.64
N LYS A 67 10.56 11.91 -4.38
CA LYS A 67 10.54 11.32 -3.04
C LYS A 67 11.48 12.08 -2.09
N THR A 68 12.69 12.44 -2.53
CA THR A 68 13.61 13.24 -1.72
C THR A 68 13.08 14.66 -1.47
N ALA A 69 12.43 15.29 -2.45
CA ALA A 69 11.73 16.56 -2.26
C ALA A 69 10.58 16.45 -1.25
N CYS A 70 9.77 15.40 -1.31
CA CYS A 70 8.68 15.15 -0.38
C CYS A 70 9.17 14.87 1.05
N VAL A 71 10.23 14.06 1.19
CA VAL A 71 10.86 13.79 2.50
C VAL A 71 11.44 15.07 3.09
N SER A 72 12.23 15.82 2.32
CA SER A 72 12.84 17.07 2.80
C SER A 72 11.79 18.11 3.19
N ALA A 73 10.69 18.22 2.42
CA ALA A 73 9.55 19.06 2.76
C ALA A 73 8.86 18.65 4.06
N ALA A 74 8.60 17.35 4.23
CA ALA A 74 7.98 16.83 5.44
C ALA A 74 8.87 17.06 6.67
N VAL A 75 10.19 16.82 6.55
CA VAL A 75 11.15 17.07 7.63
C VAL A 75 11.25 18.56 7.97
N ALA A 76 11.30 19.44 6.97
CA ALA A 76 11.33 20.89 7.19
C ALA A 76 10.04 21.41 7.87
N CYS A 77 8.87 20.91 7.47
CA CYS A 77 7.61 21.25 8.14
C CYS A 77 7.56 20.72 9.56
N LEU A 78 8.07 19.50 9.80
CA LEU A 78 8.14 18.90 11.12
C LEU A 78 9.04 19.71 12.06
N THR A 79 10.22 20.13 11.60
CA THR A 79 11.14 20.94 12.42
C THR A 79 10.53 22.30 12.77
N ILE A 80 9.88 22.96 11.81
CA ILE A 80 9.24 24.26 12.04
C ILE A 80 8.03 24.14 12.96
N GLY A 81 7.19 23.12 12.77
CA GLY A 81 6.08 22.84 13.69
C GLY A 81 6.59 22.59 15.12
N PHE A 82 7.68 21.82 15.27
CA PHE A 82 8.26 21.52 16.58
C PHE A 82 8.91 22.76 17.23
N LEU A 83 9.63 23.58 16.46
CA LEU A 83 10.14 24.87 16.89
C LEU A 83 9.01 25.80 17.34
N GLY A 84 7.89 25.82 16.61
CA GLY A 84 6.69 26.59 16.95
C GLY A 84 6.05 26.14 18.26
N VAL A 85 5.98 24.83 18.51
CA VAL A 85 5.47 24.26 19.77
C VAL A 85 6.39 24.55 20.96
N LEU A 86 7.72 24.49 20.75
CA LEU A 86 8.71 24.68 21.80
C LEU A 86 9.02 26.14 22.12
N ASN A 87 8.68 27.08 21.25
CA ASN A 87 9.03 28.48 21.43
C ASN A 87 8.27 29.08 22.62
N PRO A 88 8.93 29.31 23.78
CA PRO A 88 8.26 29.79 24.98
C PRO A 88 7.96 31.29 24.92
N PHE A 89 8.56 32.01 23.96
CA PHE A 89 8.31 33.43 23.70
C PHE A 89 7.14 33.65 22.74
N SER A 90 6.59 32.57 22.18
CA SER A 90 5.36 32.58 21.41
C SER A 90 4.18 32.77 22.36
N VAL A 91 3.90 34.02 22.75
CA VAL A 91 2.63 34.44 23.40
C VAL A 91 1.50 34.40 22.36
N VAL A 92 1.46 33.35 21.56
CA VAL A 92 0.60 33.27 20.39
C VAL A 92 -0.61 32.43 20.77
N SER A 93 -1.77 32.97 20.40
CA SER A 93 -3.10 32.42 20.63
C SER A 93 -3.16 30.89 20.62
N LEU A 94 -4.06 30.31 21.42
CA LEU A 94 -4.36 28.86 21.42
C LEU A 94 -4.48 28.28 20.01
N LEU A 95 -5.03 29.06 19.07
CA LEU A 95 -5.15 28.69 17.67
C LEU A 95 -3.80 28.42 17.00
N HIS A 96 -2.77 29.23 17.24
CA HIS A 96 -1.43 29.00 16.69
C HIS A 96 -0.80 27.73 17.25
N TYR A 97 -0.94 27.50 18.56
CA TYR A 97 -0.45 26.26 19.18
C TYR A 97 -1.12 25.02 18.57
N LEU A 98 -2.44 25.07 18.38
CA LEU A 98 -3.20 24.00 17.71
C LEU A 98 -2.76 23.80 16.26
N THR A 99 -2.50 24.89 15.51
CA THR A 99 -1.97 24.82 14.14
C THR A 99 -0.58 24.19 14.11
N CYS A 100 0.32 24.55 15.02
CA CYS A 100 1.66 23.96 15.10
C CYS A 100 1.59 22.46 15.46
N LEU A 101 0.74 22.07 16.41
CA LEU A 101 0.50 20.64 16.71
C LEU A 101 -0.07 19.89 15.51
N TYR A 102 -1.03 20.48 14.80
CA TYR A 102 -1.60 19.91 13.58
C TYR A 102 -0.52 19.72 12.50
N LEU A 103 0.33 20.73 12.29
CA LEU A 103 1.45 20.66 11.36
C LEU A 103 2.44 19.56 11.74
N VAL A 104 2.79 19.42 13.02
CA VAL A 104 3.67 18.33 13.49
C VAL A 104 3.02 16.97 13.23
N ALA A 105 1.73 16.80 13.55
CA ALA A 105 1.01 15.55 13.30
C ALA A 105 0.98 15.21 11.81
N CYS A 106 0.60 16.15 10.94
CA CYS A 106 0.54 15.94 9.49
C CYS A 106 1.92 15.72 8.87
N ALA A 107 2.94 16.47 9.29
CA ALA A 107 4.31 16.29 8.80
C ALA A 107 4.89 14.94 9.26
N SER A 108 4.58 14.48 10.48
CA SER A 108 4.99 13.15 10.95
C SER A 108 4.34 12.04 10.13
N LEU A 109 3.05 12.19 9.80
CA LEU A 109 2.33 11.29 8.92
C LEU A 109 2.97 11.27 7.52
N ALA A 110 3.31 12.44 6.98
CA ALA A 110 3.99 12.55 5.69
C ALA A 110 5.36 11.83 5.71
N VAL A 111 6.18 12.03 6.75
CA VAL A 111 7.46 11.31 6.90
C VAL A 111 7.24 9.80 6.94
N VAL A 112 6.24 9.32 7.70
CA VAL A 112 5.91 7.89 7.75
C VAL A 112 5.51 7.36 6.36
N MET A 113 4.75 8.13 5.59
CA MET A 113 4.36 7.75 4.24
C MET A 113 5.53 7.73 3.25
N GLU A 114 6.56 8.55 3.46
CA GLU A 114 7.74 8.59 2.57
C GLU A 114 8.85 7.60 2.96
N VAL A 115 9.07 7.33 4.25
CA VAL A 115 10.19 6.51 4.74
C VAL A 115 9.79 5.04 4.86
N ASP A 116 10.38 4.19 4.03
CA ASP A 116 10.05 2.76 3.94
C ASP A 116 10.69 1.94 5.06
N ALA A 117 10.21 2.14 6.29
CA ALA A 117 10.66 1.40 7.47
C ALA A 117 9.66 0.33 7.91
N PRO A 118 10.12 -0.88 8.27
CA PRO A 118 9.26 -1.96 8.76
C PRO A 118 8.52 -1.56 10.05
N LEU A 119 9.11 -0.67 10.84
CA LEU A 119 8.50 -0.10 12.05
C LEU A 119 7.21 0.68 11.75
N PHE A 120 7.07 1.25 10.55
CA PHE A 120 5.93 2.07 10.17
C PHE A 120 4.85 1.30 9.40
N GLU A 121 5.09 0.04 9.06
CA GLU A 121 4.15 -0.80 8.33
C GLU A 121 2.75 -0.91 8.98
N PRO A 122 2.60 -1.15 10.30
CA PRO A 122 1.27 -1.18 10.91
C PRO A 122 0.56 0.16 10.83
N LEU A 123 1.29 1.28 10.97
CA LEU A 123 0.72 2.62 10.87
C LEU A 123 0.28 2.91 9.44
N ARG A 124 1.11 2.56 8.44
CA ARG A 124 0.78 2.69 7.02
C ARG A 124 -0.46 1.88 6.63
N ARG A 125 -0.59 0.64 7.11
CA ARG A 125 -1.80 -0.17 6.87
C ARG A 125 -3.04 0.48 7.48
N TRP A 126 -2.94 0.98 8.71
CA TRP A 126 -4.04 1.68 9.38
C TRP A 126 -4.42 2.97 8.63
N VAL A 127 -3.45 3.82 8.30
CA VAL A 127 -3.65 5.05 7.51
C VAL A 127 -4.18 4.73 6.11
N GLY A 128 -3.71 3.65 5.49
CA GLY A 128 -4.18 3.18 4.19
C GLY A 128 -5.64 2.74 4.22
N CYS A 129 -6.12 2.19 5.33
CA CYS A 129 -7.54 1.86 5.52
C CYS A 129 -8.40 3.12 5.61
N TRP A 130 -7.96 4.12 6.39
CA TRP A 130 -8.73 5.34 6.62
C TRP A 130 -8.60 6.36 5.49
N VAL A 131 -7.46 6.37 4.79
CA VAL A 131 -7.10 7.41 3.83
C VAL A 131 -6.39 6.83 2.62
N ARG A 132 -7.07 5.89 1.93
CA ARG A 132 -6.68 5.42 0.57
C ARG A 132 -6.37 6.56 -0.39
N GLY A 133 -6.98 7.73 -0.20
CA GLY A 133 -6.66 8.93 -0.97
C GLY A 133 -5.21 9.41 -0.75
N LEU A 134 -4.73 9.44 0.49
CA LEU A 134 -3.40 9.96 0.87
C LEU A 134 -2.25 9.01 0.50
N THR A 135 -2.53 7.72 0.26
CA THR A 135 -1.50 6.77 -0.21
C THR A 135 -1.21 6.93 -1.72
N ARG A 136 -2.14 7.54 -2.47
CA ARG A 136 -1.97 7.85 -3.90
C ARG A 136 -1.07 9.06 -4.10
N LEU A 137 -0.25 9.04 -5.16
CA LEU A 137 0.65 10.15 -5.52
C LEU A 137 -0.07 11.51 -5.56
N ARG A 138 -1.29 11.56 -6.11
CA ARG A 138 -2.13 12.77 -6.15
C ARG A 138 -2.58 13.22 -4.77
N GLY A 139 -3.01 12.30 -3.90
CA GLY A 139 -3.43 12.68 -2.55
C GLY A 139 -2.26 13.12 -1.67
N ARG A 140 -1.06 12.54 -1.88
CA ARG A 140 0.19 13.06 -1.30
C ARG A 140 0.46 14.48 -1.80
N GLY A 141 0.32 14.72 -3.10
CA GLY A 141 0.42 16.05 -3.69
C GLY A 141 -0.51 17.07 -3.01
N VAL A 142 -1.80 16.72 -2.84
CA VAL A 142 -2.76 17.55 -2.11
C VAL A 142 -2.34 17.78 -0.66
N LEU A 143 -1.88 16.74 0.04
CA LEU A 143 -1.41 16.86 1.43
C LEU A 143 -0.28 17.87 1.54
N TYR A 144 0.74 17.77 0.69
CA TYR A 144 1.88 18.68 0.68
C TYR A 144 1.49 20.11 0.33
N ILE A 145 0.50 20.31 -0.55
CA ILE A 145 -0.04 21.64 -0.86
C ILE A 145 -0.75 22.22 0.36
N VAL A 146 -1.61 21.45 1.03
CA VAL A 146 -2.36 21.91 2.21
C VAL A 146 -1.41 22.23 3.37
N ILE A 147 -0.47 21.33 3.66
CA ILE A 147 0.57 21.57 4.68
C ILE A 147 1.39 22.80 4.29
N GLY A 148 1.81 22.92 3.03
CA GLY A 148 2.61 24.04 2.57
C GLY A 148 1.91 25.39 2.68
N MET A 149 0.62 25.47 2.36
CA MET A 149 -0.19 26.68 2.55
C MET A 149 -0.31 27.05 4.02
N GLN A 150 -0.54 26.08 4.90
CA GLN A 150 -0.65 26.33 6.33
C GLN A 150 0.68 26.78 6.95
N THR A 151 1.79 26.12 6.59
CA THR A 151 3.12 26.49 7.07
C THR A 151 3.53 27.89 6.57
N ALA A 152 3.27 28.21 5.30
CA ALA A 152 3.52 29.55 4.77
C ALA A 152 2.66 30.63 5.45
N GLY A 153 1.44 30.28 5.86
CA GLY A 153 0.52 31.16 6.58
C GLY A 153 0.99 31.56 7.99
N LEU A 154 2.03 30.93 8.54
CA LEU A 154 2.63 31.33 9.82
C LEU A 154 3.40 32.66 9.73
N GLY A 155 3.80 33.08 8.52
CA GLY A 155 4.42 34.39 8.26
C GLY A 155 5.91 34.50 8.57
N ASP A 156 6.50 33.56 9.31
CA ASP A 156 7.95 33.53 9.55
C ASP A 156 8.72 33.22 8.26
N PRO A 157 9.89 33.85 8.01
CA PRO A 157 10.63 33.64 6.76
C PRO A 157 11.04 32.18 6.53
N LEU A 158 11.37 31.47 7.62
CA LEU A 158 11.66 30.03 7.57
C LEU A 158 10.42 29.19 7.28
N ALA A 159 9.26 29.57 7.84
CA ALA A 159 7.98 28.92 7.61
C ALA A 159 7.45 29.15 6.18
N VAL A 160 7.67 30.34 5.64
CA VAL A 160 7.37 30.65 4.23
C VAL A 160 8.26 29.83 3.31
N ALA A 161 9.57 29.74 3.58
CA ALA A 161 10.49 28.95 2.76
C ALA A 161 10.13 27.45 2.76
N SER A 162 9.82 26.88 3.93
CA SER A 162 9.40 25.47 4.02
C SER A 162 8.01 25.22 3.44
N GLY A 163 7.10 26.19 3.55
CA GLY A 163 5.78 26.16 2.94
C GLY A 163 5.88 26.13 1.42
N LEU A 164 6.72 26.98 0.83
CA LEU A 164 7.00 26.99 -0.61
C LEU A 164 7.67 25.69 -1.07
N LEU A 165 8.61 25.15 -0.29
CA LEU A 165 9.25 23.88 -0.59
C LEU A 165 8.22 22.72 -0.61
N SER A 166 7.28 22.73 0.34
CA SER A 166 6.19 21.75 0.40
C SER A 166 5.20 21.92 -0.74
N LEU A 167 4.86 23.15 -1.11
CA LEU A 167 4.04 23.44 -2.30
C LEU A 167 4.71 22.95 -3.58
N GLY A 168 6.02 23.17 -3.71
CA GLY A 168 6.82 22.67 -4.83
C GLY A 168 6.86 21.15 -4.89
N ALA A 169 7.06 20.47 -3.75
CA ALA A 169 6.99 19.01 -3.68
C ALA A 169 5.59 18.49 -4.06
N GLY A 170 4.53 19.15 -3.58
CA GLY A 170 3.16 18.82 -3.93
C GLY A 170 2.87 18.99 -5.42
N ALA A 171 3.32 20.09 -6.03
CA ALA A 171 3.22 20.33 -7.46
C ALA A 171 4.01 19.29 -8.27
N ALA A 172 5.21 18.92 -7.82
CA ALA A 172 6.02 17.87 -8.44
C ALA A 172 5.27 16.52 -8.45
N CYS A 173 4.52 16.17 -7.40
CA CYS A 173 3.67 14.97 -7.41
C CYS A 173 2.60 14.97 -8.51
N PHE A 174 2.13 16.14 -8.97
CA PHE A 174 1.19 16.25 -10.08
C PHE A 174 1.86 16.26 -11.45
N VAL A 175 3.07 16.80 -11.55
CA VAL A 175 3.83 16.89 -12.81
C VAL A 175 4.54 15.57 -13.13
N SER A 176 5.03 14.84 -12.12
CA SER A 176 5.68 13.54 -12.26
C SER A 176 4.70 12.38 -12.52
N LEU A 177 3.61 12.66 -13.23
CA LEU A 177 2.79 11.60 -13.81
C LEU A 177 3.70 10.71 -14.65
N PRO A 178 3.65 9.37 -14.49
CA PRO A 178 4.35 8.49 -15.39
C PRO A 178 3.78 8.76 -16.79
N SER A 179 4.55 9.47 -17.62
CA SER A 179 4.31 9.50 -19.06
C SER A 179 4.34 8.04 -19.50
N ARG A 180 3.43 7.62 -20.38
CA ARG A 180 3.36 6.24 -20.89
C ARG A 180 4.72 5.69 -21.36
N GLU A 181 5.65 6.57 -21.73
CA GLU A 181 7.03 6.25 -22.11
C GLU A 181 7.92 5.68 -20.99
N THR A 182 7.72 6.01 -19.71
CA THR A 182 8.58 5.45 -18.64
C THR A 182 8.16 4.03 -18.23
N ALA A 183 6.93 3.63 -18.53
CA ALA A 183 6.51 2.23 -18.47
C ALA A 183 7.19 1.40 -19.57
N ASP A 184 7.42 1.98 -20.76
CA ASP A 184 8.18 1.33 -21.84
C ASP A 184 9.68 1.25 -21.52
N ALA A 185 10.24 2.24 -20.82
CA ALA A 185 11.66 2.21 -20.42
C ALA A 185 11.96 1.17 -19.32
N HIS A 186 11.00 0.86 -18.44
CA HIS A 186 11.12 -0.21 -17.43
C HIS A 186 10.64 -1.59 -17.95
N ALA A 187 9.94 -1.65 -19.09
CA ALA A 187 9.60 -2.90 -19.76
C ALA A 187 10.81 -3.54 -20.49
N GLY A 188 11.91 -2.79 -20.68
CA GLY A 188 13.12 -3.28 -21.36
C GLY A 188 14.06 -4.12 -20.50
N GLU A 189 13.88 -4.16 -19.17
CA GLU A 189 14.72 -4.94 -18.24
C GLU A 189 13.91 -6.03 -17.53
N LEU A 190 13.18 -6.85 -18.29
CA LEU A 190 12.85 -8.19 -17.81
C LEU A 190 13.93 -9.16 -18.34
N PRO A 191 14.64 -9.88 -17.46
CA PRO A 191 15.51 -10.96 -17.93
C PRO A 191 14.64 -11.95 -18.70
N GLU A 192 15.05 -12.29 -19.92
CA GLU A 192 14.58 -13.44 -20.67
C GLU A 192 14.78 -14.71 -19.83
N GLN A 193 13.87 -14.97 -18.89
CA GLN A 193 13.72 -16.25 -18.21
C GLN A 193 12.34 -16.78 -18.54
N ALA A 194 12.14 -17.01 -19.84
CA ALA A 194 11.19 -17.98 -20.34
C ALA A 194 11.58 -19.36 -19.77
N GLY A 195 11.01 -19.75 -18.64
CA GLY A 195 11.23 -21.09 -18.11
C GLY A 195 10.99 -21.35 -16.62
N SER A 196 10.53 -20.40 -15.79
CA SER A 196 10.12 -20.77 -14.43
C SER A 196 8.66 -21.29 -14.43
N PRO A 197 8.41 -22.56 -14.04
CA PRO A 197 7.09 -23.18 -14.13
C PRO A 197 6.07 -22.67 -13.09
N ASP A 198 6.44 -21.78 -12.16
CA ASP A 198 5.70 -21.57 -10.91
C ASP A 198 4.90 -20.26 -10.79
N GLY A 199 4.75 -19.47 -11.86
CA GLY A 199 3.98 -18.22 -11.77
C GLY A 199 4.57 -17.19 -10.78
N GLU A 200 5.85 -17.33 -10.42
CA GLU A 200 6.56 -16.36 -9.58
C GLU A 200 6.75 -15.01 -10.30
N VAL A 201 6.96 -15.04 -11.62
CA VAL A 201 7.14 -13.82 -12.43
C VAL A 201 5.92 -12.88 -12.33
N PRO A 202 4.67 -13.31 -12.60
CA PRO A 202 3.51 -12.46 -12.43
C PRO A 202 3.26 -12.06 -10.98
N ARG A 203 3.62 -12.91 -9.99
CA ARG A 203 3.57 -12.53 -8.56
C ARG A 203 4.49 -11.38 -8.23
N ILE A 204 5.75 -11.45 -8.68
CA ILE A 204 6.76 -10.41 -8.44
C ILE A 204 6.33 -9.10 -9.11
N ALA A 205 5.88 -9.16 -10.36
CA ALA A 205 5.39 -7.99 -11.09
C ALA A 205 4.15 -7.38 -10.40
N PHE A 206 3.19 -8.21 -9.97
CA PHE A 206 2.01 -7.75 -9.22
C PHE A 206 2.43 -7.04 -7.93
N ARG A 207 3.30 -7.65 -7.12
CA ARG A 207 3.79 -7.06 -5.85
C ARG A 207 4.58 -5.76 -6.05
N ARG A 208 5.25 -5.58 -7.18
CA ARG A 208 5.91 -4.30 -7.54
C ARG A 208 4.89 -3.19 -7.76
N ARG A 209 3.70 -3.51 -8.30
CA ARG A 209 2.61 -2.56 -8.60
C ARG A 209 1.71 -2.29 -7.40
N VAL A 210 1.61 -3.25 -6.48
CA VAL A 210 0.85 -3.05 -5.25
C VAL A 210 1.53 -1.98 -4.39
N LEU A 211 0.80 -0.89 -4.13
CA LEU A 211 1.28 0.18 -3.26
C LEU A 211 1.59 -0.38 -1.86
N PHE A 212 2.76 0.01 -1.33
CA PHE A 212 3.40 -0.56 -0.14
C PHE A 212 2.44 -1.01 0.97
N GLY A 213 2.48 -2.31 1.29
CA GLY A 213 1.77 -2.90 2.43
C GLY A 213 0.28 -3.17 2.18
N MET A 214 -0.22 -2.93 0.97
CA MET A 214 -1.54 -3.42 0.56
C MET A 214 -1.42 -4.85 0.03
N GLU A 215 -2.49 -5.63 0.17
CA GLU A 215 -2.58 -7.00 -0.40
C GLU A 215 -3.29 -6.98 -1.76
N ARG A 216 -3.80 -5.80 -2.17
CA ARG A 216 -4.61 -5.62 -3.37
C ARG A 216 -4.06 -4.50 -4.26
N MET A 217 -4.07 -4.75 -5.56
CA MET A 217 -3.67 -3.80 -6.60
C MET A 217 -4.88 -2.97 -7.06
N ASP A 218 -4.68 -1.69 -7.41
CA ASP A 218 -5.75 -0.88 -8.00
C ASP A 218 -6.11 -1.42 -9.40
N SER A 219 -7.41 -1.48 -9.68
CA SER A 219 -7.95 -1.82 -11.00
C SER A 219 -7.34 -1.02 -12.15
N SER A 220 -6.93 0.24 -11.92
CA SER A 220 -6.29 1.08 -12.94
C SER A 220 -4.89 0.61 -13.35
N GLU A 221 -4.18 -0.08 -12.46
CA GLU A 221 -2.82 -0.59 -12.70
C GLU A 221 -2.81 -1.88 -13.54
N LEU A 222 -3.97 -2.56 -13.67
CA LEU A 222 -4.09 -3.82 -14.38
C LEU A 222 -3.54 -3.76 -15.81
N VAL A 223 -3.83 -2.68 -16.54
CA VAL A 223 -3.40 -2.52 -17.93
C VAL A 223 -1.88 -2.46 -18.01
N ALA A 224 -1.28 -1.67 -17.14
CA ALA A 224 0.15 -1.47 -17.19
C ALA A 224 0.90 -2.70 -16.65
N LEU A 225 0.34 -3.44 -15.69
CA LEU A 225 0.86 -4.76 -15.30
C LEU A 225 0.74 -5.79 -16.43
N SER A 226 -0.40 -5.83 -17.14
CA SER A 226 -0.58 -6.75 -18.27
C SER A 226 0.43 -6.48 -19.39
N LEU A 227 0.69 -5.20 -19.70
CA LEU A 227 1.69 -4.81 -20.69
C LEU A 227 3.11 -5.21 -20.27
N GLU A 228 3.46 -5.01 -18.99
CA GLU A 228 4.75 -5.43 -18.42
C GLU A 228 4.97 -6.94 -18.54
N LEU A 229 3.90 -7.73 -18.43
CA LEU A 229 3.94 -9.18 -18.60
C LEU A 229 3.76 -9.64 -20.06
N GLY A 230 3.77 -8.71 -21.02
CA GLY A 230 3.64 -8.99 -22.45
C GLY A 230 2.21 -9.27 -22.94
N LEU A 231 1.20 -9.14 -22.07
CA LEU A 231 -0.22 -9.23 -22.45
C LEU A 231 -0.73 -7.90 -22.98
N ARG A 232 -1.16 -7.91 -24.25
CA ARG A 232 -1.86 -6.77 -24.85
C ARG A 232 -3.37 -6.92 -24.67
N LEU A 233 -3.94 -6.11 -23.79
CA LEU A 233 -5.39 -6.07 -23.56
C LEU A 233 -6.04 -4.96 -24.40
N ASP A 234 -6.86 -5.34 -25.37
CA ASP A 234 -7.75 -4.39 -26.05
C ASP A 234 -8.79 -3.80 -25.10
N ALA A 235 -9.42 -2.68 -25.48
CA ALA A 235 -10.40 -2.00 -24.62
C ALA A 235 -11.55 -2.92 -24.15
N ARG A 236 -11.99 -3.86 -25.00
CA ARG A 236 -13.00 -4.86 -24.64
C ARG A 236 -12.44 -5.94 -23.71
N ALA A 237 -11.24 -6.44 -23.99
CA ALA A 237 -10.56 -7.43 -23.16
C ALA A 237 -10.26 -6.87 -21.76
N ARG A 238 -9.87 -5.60 -21.67
CA ARG A 238 -9.68 -4.88 -20.41
C ARG A 238 -10.97 -4.81 -19.60
N ALA A 239 -12.09 -4.44 -20.22
CA ALA A 239 -13.37 -4.37 -19.51
C ALA A 239 -13.81 -5.75 -19.00
N ALA A 240 -13.62 -6.81 -19.80
CA ALA A 240 -13.90 -8.18 -19.40
C ALA A 240 -12.97 -8.66 -18.26
N ALA A 241 -11.67 -8.35 -18.35
CA ALA A 241 -10.70 -8.66 -17.30
C ALA A 241 -11.06 -7.98 -15.98
N LEU A 242 -11.44 -6.70 -16.01
CA LEU A 242 -11.90 -5.98 -14.82
C LEU A 242 -13.18 -6.58 -14.23
N ALA A 243 -14.16 -6.93 -15.06
CA ALA A 243 -15.39 -7.57 -14.58
C ALA A 243 -15.14 -8.94 -13.92
N MET A 244 -14.08 -9.66 -14.33
CA MET A 244 -13.69 -10.94 -13.74
C MET A 244 -12.82 -10.78 -12.48
N LEU A 245 -11.88 -9.83 -12.49
CA LEU A 245 -10.90 -9.63 -11.43
C LEU A 245 -11.41 -8.79 -10.26
N ASP A 246 -12.40 -7.94 -10.51
CA ASP A 246 -13.04 -7.08 -9.51
C ASP A 246 -14.58 -7.22 -9.61
N PRO A 247 -15.14 -8.38 -9.20
CA PRO A 247 -16.57 -8.64 -9.33
C PRO A 247 -17.43 -7.70 -8.47
N HIS A 248 -16.86 -7.16 -7.39
CA HIS A 248 -17.53 -6.24 -6.47
C HIS A 248 -17.41 -4.77 -6.90
N GLN A 249 -16.57 -4.46 -7.90
CA GLN A 249 -16.27 -3.09 -8.35
C GLN A 249 -15.71 -2.22 -7.22
N ASP A 250 -14.94 -2.82 -6.31
CA ASP A 250 -14.30 -2.14 -5.19
C ASP A 250 -13.06 -1.35 -5.64
N GLY A 251 -12.67 -1.48 -6.91
CA GLY A 251 -11.49 -0.89 -7.51
C GLY A 251 -10.20 -1.61 -7.10
N SER A 252 -10.30 -2.82 -6.54
CA SER A 252 -9.15 -3.55 -5.97
C SER A 252 -9.12 -4.99 -6.46
N ILE A 253 -7.97 -5.43 -6.92
CA ILE A 253 -7.71 -6.78 -7.45
C ILE A 253 -6.81 -7.51 -6.45
N GLU A 254 -7.15 -8.75 -6.10
CA GLU A 254 -6.33 -9.60 -5.24
C GLU A 254 -5.23 -10.31 -6.04
N GLU A 255 -4.08 -10.55 -5.39
CA GLU A 255 -2.92 -11.21 -6.02
C GLU A 255 -3.30 -12.59 -6.58
N GLU A 256 -4.00 -13.40 -5.79
CA GLU A 256 -4.37 -14.77 -6.17
C GLU A 256 -5.32 -14.79 -7.37
N THR A 257 -6.34 -13.94 -7.36
CA THR A 257 -7.31 -13.82 -8.48
C THR A 257 -6.60 -13.40 -9.76
N PHE A 258 -5.67 -12.44 -9.67
CA PHE A 258 -4.88 -12.01 -10.82
C PHE A 258 -4.03 -13.14 -11.41
N ILE A 259 -3.33 -13.91 -10.56
CA ILE A 259 -2.44 -15.00 -11.04
C ILE A 259 -3.24 -16.09 -11.75
N VAL A 260 -4.37 -16.49 -11.16
CA VAL A 260 -5.25 -17.51 -11.76
C VAL A 260 -5.76 -17.04 -13.12
N TRP A 261 -6.23 -15.80 -13.20
CA TRP A 261 -6.68 -15.20 -14.46
C TRP A 261 -5.54 -15.11 -15.49
N PHE A 262 -4.36 -14.67 -15.08
CA PHE A 262 -3.20 -14.52 -15.96
C PHE A 262 -2.76 -15.86 -16.56
N GLN A 263 -2.71 -16.92 -15.74
CA GLN A 263 -2.41 -18.28 -16.20
C GLN A 263 -3.45 -18.78 -17.21
N GLN A 264 -4.74 -18.51 -16.99
CA GLN A 264 -5.80 -18.85 -17.94
C GLN A 264 -5.62 -18.14 -19.29
N GLN A 265 -5.21 -16.86 -19.28
CA GLN A 265 -4.96 -16.11 -20.51
C GLN A 265 -3.76 -16.69 -21.29
N GLN A 266 -2.68 -17.08 -20.62
CA GLN A 266 -1.53 -17.70 -21.27
C GLN A 266 -1.88 -19.04 -21.93
N GLN A 267 -2.74 -19.84 -21.29
CA GLN A 267 -3.22 -21.11 -21.86
C GLN A 267 -4.17 -20.90 -23.04
N ALA A 268 -4.97 -19.84 -23.03
CA ALA A 268 -5.90 -19.51 -24.10
C ALA A 268 -5.21 -18.91 -25.33
N GLN A 269 -3.97 -18.45 -25.21
CA GLN A 269 -3.23 -17.86 -26.31
C GLN A 269 -2.74 -18.97 -27.25
N PRO A 270 -3.21 -19.03 -28.51
CA PRO A 270 -2.78 -20.07 -29.42
C PRO A 270 -1.26 -19.99 -29.62
N PRO A 271 -0.56 -21.12 -29.76
CA PRO A 271 0.88 -21.13 -29.97
C PRO A 271 1.20 -20.29 -31.20
N LEU A 272 1.97 -19.23 -31.00
CA LEU A 272 2.51 -18.43 -32.10
C LEU A 272 3.35 -19.37 -32.95
N LEU A 273 2.83 -19.75 -34.12
CA LEU A 273 3.59 -20.48 -35.12
C LEU A 273 4.87 -19.67 -35.39
N PRO A 274 6.05 -20.31 -35.32
CA PRO A 274 7.29 -19.62 -35.66
C PRO A 274 7.21 -19.09 -37.10
N PRO A 275 7.83 -17.94 -37.39
CA PRO A 275 7.85 -17.36 -38.73
C PRO A 275 8.53 -18.28 -39.76
#